data_AF-A0A1V4DZZ6-F1
#
_entry.id   AF-A0A1V4DZZ6-F1
#
_cell.length_a   1.000
_cell.length_b   1.000
_cell.length_c   1.000
_cell.angle_alpha   90.00
_cell.angle_beta   90.00
_cell.angle_gamma   90.00
#
_symmetry.space_group_name_H-M   'P 1'
#
loop_
_entity.id
_entity.type
_entity.pdbx_description
1 polymer ?
#
loop_
_entity_poly.entity_id
_entity_poly.type
_entity_poly.pdbx_seq_one_letter_code
_entity_poly.pdbx_strand_id
1 'polypeptide(L)'
;MFRKTISAAAAGLAVLAATLTAPAAAFASESGGTKQVHLRNGLTLTIPTSWKVAKDDKDWVRVITGSCPTYGTEDFGFRDWGCHSFWVLGPKALKIGLRTFQAYKPKYGFDPATDVSICPKSYKLYKGEWKIAEKGLRQVGPGHKADYHKWAATCVDKKWRVKLHYNQREWYLPTSKILVLDQWDNPQLSAILKNATWN
;
A
#
# COMPACT_ATOMS: atom_id res chain seq x y z
N MET A 1 -51.15 38.96 -48.77
CA MET A 1 -51.01 40.40 -48.50
C MET A 1 -50.80 40.60 -47.00
N PHE A 2 -49.74 41.33 -46.64
CA PHE A 2 -49.40 41.95 -45.33
C PHE A 2 -49.35 41.08 -44.06
N ARG A 3 -48.19 40.66 -43.53
CA ARG A 3 -47.09 41.37 -42.80
C ARG A 3 -47.48 42.01 -41.45
N LYS A 4 -46.70 41.62 -40.42
CA LYS A 4 -46.27 42.34 -39.19
C LYS A 4 -47.30 42.39 -38.03
N THR A 5 -46.97 42.30 -36.74
CA THR A 5 -45.68 42.37 -36.00
C THR A 5 -45.87 41.89 -34.54
N ILE A 6 -44.92 41.08 -34.06
CA ILE A 6 -44.17 41.09 -32.79
C ILE A 6 -44.78 41.79 -31.55
N SER A 7 -44.83 41.07 -30.43
CA SER A 7 -44.36 41.58 -29.13
C SER A 7 -43.78 40.46 -28.27
N ALA A 8 -42.54 40.68 -27.86
CA ALA A 8 -41.76 39.84 -26.96
C ALA A 8 -42.10 40.17 -25.50
N ALA A 9 -42.15 39.15 -24.65
CA ALA A 9 -42.04 39.32 -23.20
C ALA A 9 -40.92 38.38 -22.72
N ALA A 10 -39.79 38.99 -22.35
CA ALA A 10 -38.67 38.31 -21.73
C ALA A 10 -39.02 38.01 -20.27
N ALA A 11 -39.11 36.72 -19.93
CA ALA A 11 -39.14 36.27 -18.55
C ALA A 11 -37.71 35.86 -18.16
N GLY A 12 -37.00 36.78 -17.49
CA GLY A 12 -35.74 36.49 -16.83
C GLY A 12 -35.99 35.69 -15.56
N LEU A 13 -35.47 34.47 -15.50
CA LEU A 13 -35.34 33.70 -14.26
C LEU A 13 -33.85 33.61 -13.93
N ALA A 14 -33.48 34.28 -12.85
CA ALA A 14 -32.16 34.27 -12.27
C ALA A 14 -31.79 32.85 -11.83
N VAL A 15 -30.70 32.32 -12.38
CA VAL A 15 -30.08 31.08 -11.91
C VAL A 15 -29.23 31.43 -10.69
N LEU A 16 -29.69 31.04 -9.50
CA LEU A 16 -28.88 31.03 -8.28
C LEU A 16 -27.77 29.99 -8.44
N ALA A 17 -26.58 30.44 -8.81
CA ALA A 17 -25.37 29.64 -8.75
C ALA A 17 -24.95 29.50 -7.26
N ALA A 18 -25.46 28.47 -6.60
CA ALA A 18 -24.94 28.05 -5.30
C ALA A 18 -23.55 27.45 -5.52
N THR A 19 -22.50 28.22 -5.20
CA THR A 19 -21.13 27.72 -5.10
C THR A 19 -21.05 26.79 -3.90
N LEU A 20 -21.17 25.48 -4.17
CA LEU A 20 -20.78 24.44 -3.22
C LEU A 20 -19.26 24.52 -3.03
N THR A 21 -18.82 25.31 -2.05
CA THR A 21 -17.50 25.16 -1.44
C THR A 21 -17.46 23.78 -0.80
N ALA A 22 -16.96 22.80 -1.55
CA ALA A 22 -16.59 21.51 -0.98
C ALA A 22 -15.55 21.77 0.12
N PRO A 23 -15.69 21.17 1.31
CA PRO A 23 -14.63 21.19 2.29
C PRO A 23 -13.49 20.36 1.69
N ALA A 24 -12.46 21.05 1.21
CA ALA A 24 -11.15 20.43 1.03
C ALA A 24 -10.76 19.89 2.41
N ALA A 25 -10.88 18.58 2.59
CA ALA A 25 -10.26 17.89 3.71
C ALA A 25 -8.77 18.23 3.63
N ALA A 26 -8.36 19.20 4.43
CA ALA A 26 -6.98 19.49 4.69
C ALA A 26 -6.42 18.23 5.37
N PHE A 27 -5.90 17.31 4.56
CA PHE A 27 -4.89 16.40 5.04
C PHE A 27 -3.78 17.32 5.52
N ALA A 28 -3.65 17.43 6.84
CA ALA A 28 -2.49 18.00 7.47
C ALA A 28 -1.29 17.23 6.90
N SER A 29 -0.67 17.81 5.87
CA SER A 29 0.66 17.43 5.46
C SER A 29 1.49 17.67 6.71
N GLU A 30 1.85 16.59 7.41
CA GLU A 30 2.95 16.68 8.36
C GLU A 30 4.07 17.39 7.61
N SER A 31 4.38 18.62 8.00
CA SER A 31 5.49 19.43 7.48
C SER A 31 6.84 18.86 7.92
N GLY A 32 6.92 17.54 8.07
CA GLY A 32 8.14 16.81 8.28
C GLY A 32 8.94 16.82 7.00
N GLY A 33 10.23 17.13 7.11
CA GLY A 33 11.14 16.97 5.99
C GLY A 33 11.08 15.56 5.42
N THR A 34 11.48 15.40 4.17
CA THR A 34 11.61 14.09 3.53
C THR A 34 13.08 13.68 3.45
N LYS A 35 13.33 12.39 3.29
CA LYS A 35 14.67 11.84 3.04
C LYS A 35 14.61 10.80 1.94
N GLN A 36 15.71 10.68 1.20
CA GLN A 36 15.87 9.64 0.20
C GLN A 36 16.33 8.34 0.84
N VAL A 37 15.75 7.24 0.38
CA VAL A 37 16.14 5.88 0.75
C VAL A 37 16.49 5.14 -0.52
N HIS A 38 17.78 4.95 -0.73
CA HIS A 38 18.28 4.09 -1.79
C HIS A 38 18.03 2.63 -1.42
N LEU A 39 17.37 1.94 -2.35
CA LEU A 39 17.01 0.54 -2.28
C LEU A 39 17.69 -0.19 -3.45
N ARG A 40 17.41 -1.47 -3.55
CA ARG A 40 18.00 -2.36 -4.56
C ARG A 40 17.63 -1.96 -5.99
N ASN A 41 18.54 -2.24 -6.93
CA ASN A 41 18.35 -2.08 -8.38
C ASN A 41 17.90 -0.67 -8.78
N GLY A 42 18.52 0.35 -8.18
CA GLY A 42 18.32 1.76 -8.53
C GLY A 42 17.07 2.41 -7.96
N LEU A 43 16.13 1.63 -7.40
CA LEU A 43 14.93 2.17 -6.78
C LEU A 43 15.30 3.09 -5.61
N THR A 44 14.84 4.33 -5.65
CA THR A 44 14.97 5.29 -4.55
C THR A 44 13.59 5.82 -4.18
N LEU A 45 13.28 5.77 -2.88
CA LEU A 45 12.04 6.32 -2.33
C LEU A 45 12.33 7.60 -1.57
N THR A 46 11.51 8.62 -1.79
CA THR A 46 11.44 9.81 -0.94
C THR A 46 10.38 9.58 0.12
N ILE A 47 10.79 9.42 1.38
CA ILE A 47 9.88 9.12 2.50
C ILE A 47 9.95 10.20 3.59
N PRO A 48 8.92 10.35 4.45
CA PRO A 48 9.00 11.21 5.62
C PRO A 48 10.23 10.91 6.50
N THR A 49 10.88 11.95 7.01
CA THR A 49 12.04 11.81 7.91
C THR A 49 11.70 11.06 9.19
N SER A 50 10.45 11.16 9.66
CA SER A 50 9.90 10.46 10.82
C SER A 50 9.85 8.94 10.65
N TRP A 51 9.85 8.43 9.40
CA TRP A 51 9.83 6.99 9.14
C TRP A 51 11.21 6.38 9.37
N LYS A 52 11.24 5.18 9.93
CA LYS A 52 12.49 4.44 10.19
C LYS A 52 12.69 3.39 9.11
N VAL A 53 13.95 3.12 8.76
CA VAL A 53 14.30 2.07 7.79
C VAL A 53 15.20 1.06 8.47
N ALA A 54 14.72 -0.19 8.59
CA ALA A 54 15.52 -1.31 9.05
C ALA A 54 16.06 -2.07 7.83
N LYS A 55 17.39 -2.25 7.77
CA LYS A 55 18.11 -2.80 6.61
C LYS A 55 19.07 -3.92 7.02
N ASP A 56 18.60 -4.91 7.75
CA ASP A 56 19.45 -6.03 8.19
C ASP A 56 19.91 -6.88 6.99
N ASP A 57 19.08 -6.98 5.94
CA ASP A 57 19.45 -7.54 4.63
C ASP A 57 18.83 -6.67 3.52
N LYS A 58 19.58 -6.43 2.44
CA LYS A 58 19.13 -5.63 1.27
C LYS A 58 17.90 -6.21 0.55
N ASP A 59 17.62 -7.49 0.73
CA ASP A 59 16.47 -8.20 0.20
C ASP A 59 15.33 -8.31 1.23
N TRP A 60 15.52 -7.79 2.46
CA TRP A 60 14.55 -7.70 3.55
C TRP A 60 14.58 -6.31 4.18
N VAL A 61 14.27 -5.28 3.38
CA VAL A 61 14.21 -3.92 3.89
C VAL A 61 12.83 -3.63 4.44
N ARG A 62 12.73 -3.14 5.67
CA ARG A 62 11.48 -2.70 6.27
C ARG A 62 11.46 -1.20 6.46
N VAL A 63 10.40 -0.55 6.00
CA VAL A 63 10.15 0.87 6.25
C VAL A 63 9.01 0.99 7.27
N ILE A 64 9.35 1.41 8.48
CA ILE A 64 8.43 1.58 9.61
C ILE A 64 7.84 2.98 9.54
N THR A 65 6.52 3.06 9.42
CA THR A 65 5.76 4.29 9.15
C THR A 65 4.95 4.76 10.35
N GLY A 66 5.06 4.08 11.49
CA GLY A 66 4.30 4.37 12.71
C GLY A 66 4.72 3.46 13.86
N SER A 67 3.76 3.09 14.71
CA SER A 67 4.00 2.17 15.83
C SER A 67 4.56 0.83 15.35
N CYS A 68 5.57 0.33 16.06
CA CYS A 68 6.15 -0.99 15.84
C CYS A 68 6.70 -1.55 17.16
N PRO A 69 5.87 -2.26 17.93
CA PRO A 69 6.21 -2.72 19.29
C PRO A 69 7.39 -3.70 19.34
N THR A 70 7.59 -4.49 18.28
CA THR A 70 8.66 -5.49 18.20
C THR A 70 9.97 -4.88 17.68
N TYR A 71 10.03 -3.60 17.32
CA TYR A 71 11.26 -3.02 16.78
C TYR A 71 12.40 -3.06 17.81
N GLY A 72 13.49 -3.75 17.48
CA GLY A 72 14.64 -3.95 18.36
C GLY A 72 14.51 -5.11 19.35
N THR A 73 13.45 -5.91 19.26
CA THR A 73 13.30 -7.16 20.04
C THR A 73 13.64 -8.38 19.19
N GLU A 74 13.79 -9.55 19.83
CA GLU A 74 13.99 -10.82 19.12
C GLU A 74 12.81 -11.22 18.23
N ASP A 75 11.61 -10.69 18.52
CA ASP A 75 10.40 -10.90 17.71
C ASP A 75 10.38 -10.05 16.43
N PHE A 76 11.33 -9.11 16.25
CA PHE A 76 11.34 -8.25 15.08
C PHE A 76 11.58 -9.06 13.79
N GLY A 77 10.60 -9.05 12.89
CA GLY A 77 10.74 -9.78 11.63
C GLY A 77 9.45 -9.83 10.83
N PHE A 78 9.43 -10.65 9.77
CA PHE A 78 8.27 -10.74 8.88
C PHE A 78 7.00 -11.28 9.55
N ARG A 79 7.16 -12.10 10.59
CA ARG A 79 6.03 -12.74 11.31
C ARG A 79 5.57 -11.95 12.54
N ASP A 80 6.10 -10.74 12.72
CA ASP A 80 5.69 -9.91 13.83
C ASP A 80 4.30 -9.31 13.64
N TRP A 81 3.88 -8.53 14.63
CA TRP A 81 2.54 -7.98 14.73
C TRP A 81 2.60 -6.53 15.18
N GLY A 82 1.57 -5.76 14.85
CA GLY A 82 1.45 -4.39 15.33
C GLY A 82 2.43 -3.39 14.70
N CYS A 83 3.29 -3.82 13.78
CA CYS A 83 4.29 -2.97 13.15
C CYS A 83 3.79 -2.32 11.86
N HIS A 84 3.31 -1.09 11.99
CA HIS A 84 2.88 -0.22 10.90
C HIS A 84 4.06 0.07 9.97
N SER A 85 4.10 -0.65 8.86
CA SER A 85 5.26 -0.70 7.99
C SER A 85 4.92 -1.29 6.63
N PHE A 86 5.83 -1.13 5.68
CA PHE A 86 5.87 -1.92 4.46
C PHE A 86 7.26 -2.52 4.27
N TRP A 87 7.30 -3.62 3.53
CA TRP A 87 8.53 -4.30 3.15
C TRP A 87 8.92 -3.94 1.72
N VAL A 88 10.22 -3.86 1.47
CA VAL A 88 10.82 -3.88 0.14
C VAL A 88 11.67 -5.14 0.08
N LEU A 89 11.15 -6.12 -0.63
CA LEU A 89 11.67 -7.48 -0.69
C LEU A 89 12.44 -7.71 -2.00
N GLY A 90 13.56 -8.42 -1.89
CA GLY A 90 14.44 -8.75 -2.99
C GLY A 90 14.56 -10.26 -3.26
N PRO A 91 15.46 -10.69 -4.16
CA PRO A 91 15.59 -12.07 -4.60
C PRO A 91 15.69 -13.10 -3.49
N LYS A 92 16.42 -12.86 -2.40
CA LYS A 92 16.47 -13.82 -1.28
C LYS A 92 15.10 -14.02 -0.65
N ALA A 93 14.36 -12.94 -0.36
CA ALA A 93 13.00 -13.03 0.16
C ALA A 93 12.06 -13.71 -0.85
N LEU A 94 12.18 -13.35 -2.13
CA LEU A 94 11.35 -13.90 -3.19
C LEU A 94 11.61 -15.40 -3.45
N LYS A 95 12.80 -15.93 -3.14
CA LYS A 95 13.06 -17.38 -3.24
C LYS A 95 12.24 -18.21 -2.26
N ILE A 96 11.79 -17.61 -1.16
CA ILE A 96 11.05 -18.29 -0.09
C ILE A 96 9.67 -17.68 0.15
N GLY A 97 9.16 -16.87 -0.77
CA GLY A 97 8.04 -15.96 -0.54
C GLY A 97 6.65 -16.58 -0.42
N LEU A 98 6.48 -17.87 -0.68
CA LEU A 98 5.21 -18.56 -0.53
C LEU A 98 5.24 -19.58 0.61
N ARG A 99 4.08 -20.17 0.87
CA ARG A 99 3.96 -21.28 1.80
C ARG A 99 4.92 -22.41 1.46
N THR A 100 5.38 -23.09 2.51
CA THR A 100 6.45 -24.10 2.48
C THR A 100 7.74 -23.58 1.83
N PHE A 101 8.00 -22.27 1.96
CA PHE A 101 9.17 -21.57 1.45
C PHE A 101 9.42 -21.74 -0.06
N GLN A 102 8.34 -21.83 -0.85
CA GLN A 102 8.46 -21.85 -2.30
C GLN A 102 8.73 -20.44 -2.85
N ALA A 103 9.30 -20.38 -4.05
CA ALA A 103 9.53 -19.12 -4.74
C ALA A 103 8.22 -18.36 -5.00
N TYR A 104 8.27 -17.04 -4.79
CA TYR A 104 7.17 -16.12 -5.00
C TYR A 104 6.63 -16.18 -6.42
N LYS A 105 5.29 -16.23 -6.51
CA LYS A 105 4.54 -16.12 -7.74
C LYS A 105 3.42 -15.10 -7.49
N PRO A 106 3.29 -14.03 -8.29
CA PRO A 106 2.32 -12.96 -8.05
C PRO A 106 0.87 -13.44 -7.87
N LYS A 107 0.52 -14.57 -8.50
CA LYS A 107 -0.82 -15.16 -8.40
C LYS A 107 -1.21 -15.75 -7.03
N TYR A 108 -0.30 -15.84 -6.06
CA TYR A 108 -0.56 -16.50 -4.76
C TYR A 108 -0.41 -15.63 -3.52
N GLY A 109 0.05 -14.38 -3.66
CA GLY A 109 0.36 -13.50 -2.52
C GLY A 109 1.59 -13.96 -1.75
N PHE A 110 2.36 -13.02 -1.22
CA PHE A 110 3.56 -13.31 -0.45
C PHE A 110 3.21 -13.70 0.99
N ASP A 111 3.50 -14.94 1.38
CA ASP A 111 3.26 -15.51 2.70
C ASP A 111 4.25 -16.65 2.99
N PRO A 112 5.51 -16.32 3.34
CA PRO A 112 6.56 -17.29 3.70
C PRO A 112 6.25 -17.99 5.04
N ALA A 113 5.39 -19.00 4.98
CA ALA A 113 4.91 -19.73 6.15
C ALA A 113 4.93 -21.25 5.94
N THR A 114 5.29 -22.01 6.97
CA THR A 114 5.16 -23.48 7.01
C THR A 114 3.96 -23.94 7.81
N ASP A 115 3.38 -23.05 8.63
CA ASP A 115 2.28 -23.35 9.54
C ASP A 115 1.42 -22.09 9.76
N VAL A 116 0.43 -22.18 10.64
CA VAL A 116 -0.44 -21.10 11.08
C VAL A 116 0.41 -19.88 11.50
N SER A 117 0.24 -18.80 10.76
CA SER A 117 0.97 -17.54 10.99
C SER A 117 0.14 -16.58 11.83
N ILE A 118 0.82 -15.80 12.67
CA ILE A 118 0.21 -14.71 13.44
C ILE A 118 -0.39 -13.68 12.47
N CYS A 119 -1.55 -13.14 12.85
CA CYS A 119 -2.18 -12.03 12.16
C CYS A 119 -1.30 -10.76 12.28
N PRO A 120 -0.96 -10.08 11.17
CA PRO A 120 -0.15 -8.86 11.22
C PRO A 120 -0.73 -7.77 12.13
N LYS A 121 -2.07 -7.73 12.27
CA LYS A 121 -2.79 -6.74 13.07
C LYS A 121 -2.87 -7.06 14.55
N SER A 122 -2.62 -8.31 14.98
CA SER A 122 -2.79 -8.72 16.38
C SER A 122 -2.10 -10.04 16.69
N TYR A 123 -1.27 -10.06 17.73
CA TYR A 123 -0.64 -11.28 18.24
C TYR A 123 -1.64 -12.32 18.78
N LYS A 124 -2.87 -11.92 19.09
CA LYS A 124 -3.91 -12.81 19.64
C LYS A 124 -4.68 -13.57 18.56
N LEU A 125 -4.47 -13.22 17.29
CA LEU A 125 -5.20 -13.77 16.15
C LEU A 125 -4.24 -14.42 15.15
N TYR A 126 -4.79 -15.27 14.29
CA TYR A 126 -4.06 -15.94 13.23
C TYR A 126 -4.50 -15.40 11.87
N LYS A 127 -3.64 -15.51 10.85
CA LYS A 127 -4.04 -15.27 9.47
C LYS A 127 -5.12 -16.27 9.06
N GLY A 128 -6.24 -15.77 8.54
CA GLY A 128 -7.31 -16.57 7.98
C GLY A 128 -7.22 -16.66 6.45
N GLU A 129 -8.38 -16.70 5.81
CA GLU A 129 -8.50 -16.69 4.36
C GLU A 129 -8.18 -15.33 3.76
N TRP A 130 -7.78 -15.37 2.49
CA TRP A 130 -7.42 -14.23 1.66
C TRP A 130 -7.87 -14.46 0.22
N LYS A 131 -8.31 -13.38 -0.43
CA LYS A 131 -8.77 -13.37 -1.82
C LYS A 131 -8.30 -12.12 -2.54
N ILE A 132 -8.10 -12.20 -3.86
CA ILE A 132 -7.84 -11.02 -4.68
C ILE A 132 -9.05 -10.09 -4.60
N ALA A 133 -8.81 -8.86 -4.16
CA ALA A 133 -9.76 -7.75 -4.17
C ALA A 133 -9.52 -6.82 -5.37
N GLU A 134 -8.27 -6.67 -5.79
CA GLU A 134 -7.88 -5.79 -6.89
C GLU A 134 -6.60 -6.32 -7.55
N LYS A 135 -6.46 -6.09 -8.86
CA LYS A 135 -5.22 -6.35 -9.59
C LYS A 135 -5.05 -5.38 -10.75
N GLY A 136 -3.81 -5.16 -11.20
CA GLY A 136 -3.54 -4.34 -12.38
C GLY A 136 -2.10 -3.86 -12.46
N LEU A 137 -1.83 -2.88 -13.32
CA LEU A 137 -0.52 -2.23 -13.39
C LEU A 137 -0.54 -0.93 -12.58
N ARG A 138 0.46 -0.74 -11.71
CA ARG A 138 0.64 0.50 -10.93
C ARG A 138 2.00 1.11 -11.20
N GLN A 139 2.03 2.43 -11.37
CA GLN A 139 3.27 3.17 -11.59
C GLN A 139 4.16 3.10 -10.34
N VAL A 140 5.45 2.87 -10.54
CA VAL A 140 6.48 2.92 -9.50
C VAL A 140 7.64 3.76 -10.03
N GLY A 141 7.51 5.07 -10.06
CA GLY A 141 8.47 5.98 -10.68
C GLY A 141 8.39 6.00 -12.22
N PRO A 142 8.90 7.04 -12.90
CA PRO A 142 8.83 7.16 -14.36
C PRO A 142 9.38 5.92 -15.09
N GLY A 143 8.69 5.48 -16.14
CA GLY A 143 9.11 4.32 -16.95
C GLY A 143 8.93 2.94 -16.32
N HIS A 144 8.55 2.86 -15.04
CA HIS A 144 8.47 1.60 -14.30
C HIS A 144 7.05 1.33 -13.80
N LYS A 145 6.51 0.14 -14.13
CA LYS A 145 5.20 -0.32 -13.66
C LYS A 145 5.36 -1.64 -12.93
N ALA A 146 4.67 -1.78 -11.81
CA ALA A 146 4.56 -3.00 -11.05
C ALA A 146 3.28 -3.76 -11.43
N ASP A 147 3.37 -5.09 -11.44
CA ASP A 147 2.23 -6.00 -11.32
C ASP A 147 1.68 -5.87 -9.90
N TYR A 148 0.52 -5.23 -9.79
CA TYR A 148 -0.10 -4.88 -8.53
C TYR A 148 -1.22 -5.85 -8.18
N HIS A 149 -1.22 -6.29 -6.92
CA HIS A 149 -2.30 -7.07 -6.33
C HIS A 149 -2.69 -6.48 -4.97
N LYS A 150 -3.99 -6.45 -4.70
CA LYS A 150 -4.55 -6.21 -3.38
C LYS A 150 -5.31 -7.45 -2.95
N TRP A 151 -4.88 -8.03 -1.84
CA TRP A 151 -5.49 -9.19 -1.21
C TRP A 151 -6.34 -8.72 -0.04
N ALA A 152 -7.64 -9.00 -0.07
CA ALA A 152 -8.49 -8.86 1.10
C ALA A 152 -8.33 -10.11 1.96
N ALA A 153 -7.84 -9.94 3.19
CA ALA A 153 -7.50 -11.00 4.12
C ALA A 153 -8.29 -10.88 5.42
N THR A 154 -8.42 -11.99 6.13
CA THR A 154 -9.07 -12.09 7.44
C THR A 154 -8.05 -12.45 8.51
N CYS A 155 -8.36 -12.08 9.75
CA CYS A 155 -7.74 -12.68 10.92
C CYS A 155 -8.78 -13.37 11.80
N VAL A 156 -8.42 -14.54 12.30
CA VAL A 156 -9.31 -15.48 12.97
C VAL A 156 -8.84 -15.79 14.38
N ASP A 157 -9.77 -16.19 15.26
CA ASP A 157 -9.44 -16.75 16.57
C ASP A 157 -9.10 -18.26 16.50
N LYS A 158 -8.79 -18.88 17.65
CA LYS A 158 -8.49 -20.32 17.75
C LYS A 158 -9.64 -21.25 17.30
N LYS A 159 -10.86 -20.72 17.18
CA LYS A 159 -12.05 -21.44 16.69
C LYS A 159 -12.34 -21.11 15.22
N TRP A 160 -11.37 -20.54 14.50
CA TRP A 160 -11.48 -20.13 13.10
C TRP A 160 -12.57 -19.10 12.81
N ARG A 161 -13.03 -18.35 13.83
CA ARG A 161 -14.02 -17.29 13.65
C ARG A 161 -13.31 -16.01 13.24
N VAL A 162 -13.75 -15.38 12.16
CA VAL A 162 -13.24 -14.09 11.71
C VAL A 162 -13.48 -13.03 12.79
N LYS A 163 -12.42 -12.28 13.13
CA LYS A 163 -12.44 -11.19 14.11
C LYS A 163 -12.12 -9.83 13.51
N LEU A 164 -11.30 -9.80 12.47
CA LEU A 164 -10.99 -8.58 11.74
C LEU A 164 -10.61 -8.88 10.29
N HIS A 165 -10.59 -7.82 9.48
CA HIS A 165 -10.14 -7.83 8.10
C HIS A 165 -8.93 -6.91 7.94
N TYR A 166 -8.09 -7.21 6.96
CA TYR A 166 -7.01 -6.33 6.53
C TYR A 166 -6.74 -6.52 5.05
N ASN A 167 -5.98 -5.61 4.44
CA ASN A 167 -5.49 -5.80 3.09
C ASN A 167 -3.98 -6.03 3.08
N GLN A 168 -3.52 -6.87 2.16
CA GLN A 168 -2.13 -6.94 1.75
C GLN A 168 -2.01 -6.41 0.32
N ARG A 169 -1.29 -5.31 0.15
CA ARG A 169 -1.03 -4.67 -1.13
C ARG A 169 0.38 -5.02 -1.58
N GLU A 170 0.52 -5.41 -2.83
CA GLU A 170 1.75 -5.91 -3.42
C GLU A 170 2.04 -5.18 -4.71
N TRP A 171 3.24 -4.59 -4.84
CA TRP A 171 3.76 -4.03 -6.10
C TRP A 171 4.97 -4.85 -6.50
N TYR A 172 4.79 -5.77 -7.44
CA TYR A 172 5.85 -6.63 -7.94
C TYR A 172 6.46 -6.09 -9.24
N LEU A 173 7.77 -5.83 -9.23
CA LEU A 173 8.55 -5.45 -10.41
C LEU A 173 9.39 -6.66 -10.86
N PRO A 174 8.95 -7.42 -11.88
CA PRO A 174 9.58 -8.69 -12.25
C PRO A 174 11.02 -8.52 -12.76
N THR A 175 11.27 -7.51 -13.60
CA THR A 175 12.61 -7.23 -14.16
C THR A 175 13.61 -6.91 -13.07
N SER A 176 13.23 -6.01 -12.15
CA SER A 176 14.09 -5.62 -11.03
C SER A 176 14.04 -6.61 -9.88
N LYS A 177 13.17 -7.63 -9.90
CA LYS A 177 12.94 -8.60 -8.82
C LYS A 177 12.65 -7.94 -7.46
N ILE A 178 11.86 -6.86 -7.46
CA ILE A 178 11.45 -6.13 -6.26
C ILE A 178 9.98 -6.45 -5.98
N LEU A 179 9.65 -6.75 -4.72
CA LEU A 179 8.27 -6.75 -4.24
C LEU A 179 8.14 -5.72 -3.11
N VAL A 180 7.29 -4.72 -3.30
CA VAL A 180 6.86 -3.86 -2.19
C VAL A 180 5.59 -4.47 -1.60
N LEU A 181 5.59 -4.76 -0.31
CA LEU A 181 4.48 -5.41 0.39
C LEU A 181 4.01 -4.55 1.56
N ASP A 182 2.72 -4.24 1.59
CA ASP A 182 2.10 -3.45 2.65
C ASP A 182 0.85 -4.12 3.21
N GLN A 183 0.87 -4.42 4.51
CA GLN A 183 -0.26 -5.01 5.24
C GLN A 183 -1.04 -3.98 6.06
N TRP A 184 -0.70 -2.69 5.91
CA TRP A 184 -1.19 -1.60 6.75
C TRP A 184 -2.02 -0.56 6.02
N ASP A 185 -2.27 -0.74 4.72
CA ASP A 185 -3.01 0.22 3.89
C ASP A 185 -2.44 1.64 4.04
N ASN A 186 -1.12 1.78 4.13
CA ASN A 186 -0.48 3.08 4.32
C ASN A 186 -0.94 4.07 3.21
N PRO A 187 -1.63 5.17 3.56
CA PRO A 187 -2.27 6.02 2.56
C PRO A 187 -1.27 6.77 1.67
N GLN A 188 -0.03 6.97 2.14
CA GLN A 188 1.01 7.69 1.42
C GLN A 188 1.81 6.79 0.47
N LEU A 189 1.81 5.47 0.68
CA LEU A 189 2.70 4.54 -0.03
C LEU A 189 2.49 4.57 -1.56
N SER A 190 1.24 4.57 -2.04
CA SER A 190 0.98 4.60 -3.48
C SER A 190 1.54 5.86 -4.15
N ALA A 191 1.46 7.01 -3.48
CA ALA A 191 2.00 8.27 -3.98
C ALA A 191 3.53 8.28 -3.96
N ILE A 192 4.14 7.78 -2.88
CA ILE A 192 5.60 7.62 -2.76
C ILE A 192 6.13 6.72 -3.87
N LEU A 193 5.50 5.57 -4.11
CA LEU A 193 5.90 4.65 -5.17
C LEU A 193 5.74 5.29 -6.55
N LYS A 194 4.60 5.94 -6.83
CA LYS A 194 4.38 6.63 -8.11
C LYS A 194 5.48 7.66 -8.41
N ASN A 195 5.98 8.34 -7.39
CA ASN A 195 7.01 9.38 -7.49
C ASN A 195 8.44 8.87 -7.21
N ALA A 196 8.65 7.55 -7.12
CA ALA A 196 9.96 6.98 -6.93
C ALA A 196 10.91 7.33 -8.10
N THR A 197 12.21 7.32 -7.84
CA THR A 197 13.23 7.50 -8.89
C THR A 197 14.03 6.22 -9.08
N TRP A 198 14.64 6.10 -10.26
CA TRP A 198 15.45 4.95 -10.67
C TRP A 198 16.77 5.48 -11.23
N ASN A 199 17.90 5.14 -10.59
CA ASN A 199 19.24 5.56 -10.98
C ASN A 199 20.22 4.39 -10.93
#